data_AF-A0A2A4XZH0-F1
#
_entry.id   AF-A0A2A4XZH0-F1
#
_cell.length_a   1.000
_cell.length_b   1.000
_cell.length_c   1.000
_cell.angle_alpha   90.00
_cell.angle_beta   90.00
_cell.angle_gamma   90.00
#
_symmetry.space_group_name_H-M   'P 1'
#
loop_
_entity.id
_entity.type
_entity.pdbx_description
1 polymer ?
#
loop_
_entity_poly.entity_id
_entity_poly.type
_entity_poly.pdbx_seq_one_letter_code
_entity_poly.pdbx_strand_id
1 'polypeptide(L)'
;MIESINHDVLRHYVATRQKIDADLQMIYSLSHLLASFEKYSIDENMELDPVALGHVHQMINKSALNIWEKLDDFIYIVQAKSALEKLEE
;
A
#
# COMPACT_ATOMS: atom_id res chain seq x y z
N MET A 1 -2.68 -1.97 26.79
CA MET A 1 -3.92 -2.73 26.55
C MET A 1 -4.83 -1.89 25.67
N ILE A 2 -5.34 -2.45 24.57
CA ILE A 2 -6.28 -1.79 23.64
C ILE A 2 -7.69 -1.89 24.23
N GLU A 3 -7.87 -1.47 25.48
CA GLU A 3 -9.09 -1.78 26.26
C GLU A 3 -10.27 -0.84 26.01
N SER A 4 -10.11 0.16 25.13
CA SER A 4 -11.15 1.15 24.83
C SER A 4 -11.48 1.32 23.34
N ILE A 5 -10.88 0.54 22.43
CA ILE A 5 -11.19 0.66 21.00
C ILE A 5 -12.40 -0.21 20.66
N ASN A 6 -13.44 0.45 20.11
CA ASN A 6 -14.62 -0.22 19.56
C ASN A 6 -14.20 -1.37 18.61
N HIS A 7 -14.76 -2.56 18.80
CA HIS A 7 -14.44 -3.75 18.02
C HIS A 7 -14.61 -3.57 16.51
N ASP A 8 -15.58 -2.78 16.05
CA ASP A 8 -15.80 -2.50 14.64
C ASP A 8 -14.70 -1.60 14.07
N VAL A 9 -14.23 -0.63 14.87
CA VAL A 9 -13.10 0.24 14.52
C VAL A 9 -11.81 -0.57 14.43
N LEU A 10 -11.57 -1.47 15.39
CA LEU A 10 -10.41 -2.36 15.36
C LEU A 10 -10.45 -3.33 14.16
N ARG A 11 -11.63 -3.89 13.86
CA ARG A 11 -11.82 -4.77 12.69
C ARG A 11 -11.59 -4.01 11.39
N HIS A 12 -12.13 -2.80 11.27
CA HIS A 12 -11.90 -1.93 10.11
C HIS A 12 -10.41 -1.60 9.96
N TYR A 13 -9.73 -1.25 11.06
CA TYR A 13 -8.28 -1.01 11.09
C TYR A 13 -7.50 -2.20 10.53
N VAL A 14 -7.74 -3.41 11.05
CA VAL A 14 -7.03 -4.62 10.63
C VAL A 14 -7.30 -4.92 9.15
N ALA A 15 -8.56 -4.82 8.72
CA ALA A 15 -8.93 -5.06 7.33
C ALA A 15 -8.28 -4.05 6.37
N THR A 16 -8.26 -2.76 6.71
CA THR A 16 -7.62 -1.73 5.89
C THR A 16 -6.10 -1.93 5.85
N ARG A 17 -5.48 -2.29 6.99
CA ARG A 17 -4.05 -2.61 7.04
C ARG A 17 -3.68 -3.78 6.14
N GLN A 18 -4.46 -4.86 6.17
CA GLN A 18 -4.24 -6.03 5.30
C GLN A 18 -4.30 -5.67 3.81
N LYS A 19 -5.21 -4.76 3.42
CA LYS A 19 -5.29 -4.28 2.03
C LYS A 19 -4.07 -3.45 1.63
N ILE A 20 -3.60 -2.56 2.52
CA ILE A 20 -2.36 -1.79 2.30
C ILE A 20 -1.17 -2.73 2.14
N ASP A 21 -1.05 -3.75 3.00
CA ASP A 21 0.04 -4.73 2.92
C ASP A 21 0.02 -5.51 1.59
N ALA A 22 -1.17 -5.84 1.07
CA ALA A 22 -1.30 -6.47 -0.24
C ALA A 22 -0.83 -5.55 -1.40
N ASP A 23 -1.24 -4.28 -1.39
CA ASP A 23 -0.80 -3.29 -2.38
C ASP A 23 0.73 -3.05 -2.31
N LEU A 24 1.29 -2.98 -1.10
CA LEU A 24 2.74 -2.86 -0.87
C LEU A 24 3.51 -4.07 -1.40
N GLN A 25 3.01 -5.29 -1.13
CA GLN A 25 3.64 -6.52 -1.61
C GLN A 25 3.67 -6.59 -3.14
N MET A 26 2.62 -6.09 -3.80
CA MET A 26 2.56 -6.01 -5.26
C MET A 26 3.62 -5.05 -5.81
N ILE A 27 3.71 -3.83 -5.25
CA ILE A 27 4.73 -2.84 -5.63
C ILE A 27 6.13 -3.44 -5.43
N TYR A 28 6.39 -4.05 -4.27
CA TYR A 28 7.67 -4.68 -3.95
C TYR A 28 8.03 -5.76 -4.96
N SER A 29 7.11 -6.67 -5.26
CA SER A 29 7.35 -7.80 -6.16
C SER A 29 7.66 -7.34 -7.59
N LEU A 30 6.91 -6.37 -8.12
CA LEU A 30 7.15 -5.81 -9.45
C LEU A 30 8.47 -5.03 -9.51
N SER A 31 8.77 -4.23 -8.48
CA SER A 31 10.02 -3.48 -8.41
C SER A 31 11.22 -4.41 -8.30
N HIS A 32 11.11 -5.50 -7.54
CA HIS A 32 12.15 -6.51 -7.41
C HIS A 32 12.37 -7.27 -8.73
N LEU A 33 11.30 -7.61 -9.45
CA LEU A 33 11.38 -8.22 -10.78
C LEU A 33 12.13 -7.30 -11.75
N LEU A 34 11.78 -6.01 -11.80
CA LEU A 34 12.45 -5.03 -12.66
C LEU A 34 13.93 -4.87 -12.29
N ALA A 35 14.26 -4.82 -11.00
CA ALA A 35 15.65 -4.75 -10.54
C ALA A 35 16.44 -6.04 -10.88
N SER A 36 15.77 -7.20 -10.95
CA SER A 36 16.42 -8.44 -11.36
C SER A 36 16.88 -8.39 -12.82
N PHE A 37 16.17 -7.63 -13.67
CA PHE A 37 16.55 -7.43 -15.06
C PHE A 37 17.82 -6.61 -15.23
N GLU A 38 18.13 -5.72 -14.27
CA GLU A 38 19.39 -4.97 -14.25
C GLU A 38 20.56 -5.83 -13.73
N LYS A 39 20.29 -6.72 -12.76
CA LYS A 39 21.32 -7.46 -12.03
C LYS A 39 21.76 -8.76 -12.72
N TYR A 40 20.81 -9.48 -13.31
CA TYR A 40 21.13 -10.64 -14.12
C TYR A 40 21.37 -10.14 -15.52
N SER A 41 22.50 -10.51 -16.13
CA SER A 41 22.79 -10.29 -17.54
C SER A 41 21.71 -10.96 -18.36
N ILE A 42 20.60 -10.27 -18.51
CA ILE A 42 19.61 -10.57 -19.49
C ILE A 42 20.36 -10.56 -20.81
N ASP A 43 20.16 -11.62 -21.60
CA ASP A 43 20.66 -11.74 -22.96
C ASP A 43 20.64 -10.38 -23.65
N GLU A 44 21.76 -10.01 -24.28
CA GLU A 44 21.94 -8.73 -24.97
C GLU A 44 20.84 -8.51 -26.04
N ASN A 45 20.17 -9.60 -26.44
CA ASN A 45 19.07 -9.64 -27.40
C ASN A 45 17.67 -9.68 -26.78
N MET A 46 17.52 -9.66 -25.45
CA MET A 46 16.21 -9.58 -24.82
C MET A 46 15.69 -8.15 -24.92
N GLU A 47 14.74 -7.96 -25.82
CA GLU A 47 14.00 -6.73 -25.90
C GLU A 47 12.91 -6.71 -24.81
N LEU A 48 12.93 -5.66 -23.99
CA LEU A 48 11.81 -5.38 -23.10
C LEU A 48 10.69 -4.73 -23.92
N ASP A 49 9.50 -5.33 -23.90
CA ASP A 49 8.32 -4.74 -24.53
C ASP A 49 7.94 -3.43 -23.80
N PRO A 50 8.05 -2.26 -24.47
CA PRO A 50 7.74 -0.97 -23.87
C PRO A 50 6.26 -0.86 -23.46
N VAL A 51 5.35 -1.56 -24.14
CA VAL A 51 3.92 -1.60 -23.80
C VAL A 51 3.73 -2.35 -22.48
N ALA A 52 4.37 -3.51 -22.33
CA ALA A 52 4.35 -4.29 -21.09
C ALA A 52 4.96 -3.50 -19.91
N LEU A 53 6.07 -2.79 -20.12
CA LEU A 53 6.66 -1.89 -19.12
C LEU A 53 5.70 -0.76 -18.73
N GLY A 54 5.00 -0.18 -19.70
CA GLY A 54 3.96 0.81 -19.45
C GLY A 54 2.84 0.27 -18.57
N HIS A 55 2.40 -0.96 -18.79
CA HIS A 55 1.39 -1.62 -17.94
C HIS A 55 1.91 -1.88 -16.52
N VAL A 56 3.14 -2.35 -16.36
CA VAL A 56 3.76 -2.53 -15.03
C VAL A 56 3.83 -1.20 -14.29
N HIS A 57 4.22 -0.11 -14.96
CA HIS A 57 4.23 1.23 -14.37
C HIS A 57 2.83 1.68 -13.93
N GLN A 58 1.81 1.47 -14.76
CA GLN A 58 0.42 1.76 -14.40
C GLN A 58 -0.06 0.95 -13.19
N MET A 59 0.33 -0.33 -13.09
CA MET A 59 -0.01 -1.18 -11.96
C MET A 59 0.62 -0.66 -10.67
N ILE A 60 1.91 -0.29 -10.68
CA ILE A 60 2.61 0.28 -9.53
C ILE A 60 1.95 1.60 -9.09
N ASN A 61 1.71 2.51 -10.03
CA ASN A 61 1.08 3.80 -9.72
C ASN A 61 -0.32 3.62 -9.14
N LYS A 62 -1.12 2.72 -9.69
CA LYS A 62 -2.45 2.42 -9.18
C LYS A 62 -2.40 1.86 -7.76
N SER A 63 -1.49 0.93 -7.48
CA SER A 63 -1.29 0.41 -6.11
C SER A 63 -0.83 1.50 -5.14
N ALA A 64 0.00 2.45 -5.56
CA ALA A 64 0.41 3.57 -4.72
C ALA A 64 -0.77 4.51 -4.40
N LEU A 65 -1.58 4.87 -5.40
CA LEU A 65 -2.80 5.66 -5.22
C LEU A 65 -3.79 4.96 -4.29
N ASN A 66 -4.01 3.67 -4.52
CA ASN A 66 -4.83 2.81 -3.67
C ASN A 66 -4.38 2.82 -2.19
N ILE A 67 -3.08 2.88 -1.92
CA ILE A 67 -2.54 2.98 -0.56
C ILE A 67 -2.84 4.36 0.01
N TRP A 68 -2.62 5.43 -0.75
CA TRP A 68 -2.90 6.80 -0.31
C TRP A 68 -4.37 7.00 0.06
N GLU A 69 -5.29 6.56 -0.79
CA GLU A 69 -6.73 6.61 -0.50
C GLU A 69 -7.09 5.87 0.80
N LYS A 70 -6.51 4.68 1.01
CA LYS A 70 -6.73 3.90 2.24
C LYS A 70 -6.11 4.56 3.47
N LEU A 71 -5.00 5.28 3.31
CA LEU A 71 -4.37 6.03 4.39
C LEU A 71 -5.17 7.29 4.73
N ASP A 72 -5.76 7.96 3.75
CA ASP A 72 -6.66 9.10 3.97
C ASP A 72 -7.89 8.68 4.78
N ASP A 73 -8.49 7.53 4.48
CA ASP A 73 -9.57 6.92 5.28
C ASP A 73 -9.10 6.60 6.73
N PHE A 74 -7.81 6.33 6.92
CA PHE A 74 -7.20 5.94 8.19
C PHE A 74 -6.90 7.13 9.12
N ILE A 75 -6.51 8.27 8.54
CA ILE A 75 -6.11 9.48 9.27
C ILE A 75 -7.26 10.02 10.14
N TYR A 76 -8.51 9.86 9.69
CA TYR A 76 -9.68 10.28 10.46
C TYR A 76 -9.91 9.46 11.73
N ILE A 77 -9.54 8.19 11.81
CA ILE A 77 -9.78 7.37 13.02
C ILE A 77 -8.82 7.78 14.14
N VAL A 78 -7.55 8.02 13.82
CA VAL A 78 -6.54 8.45 14.79
C VAL A 78 -6.81 9.90 15.23
N GLN A 79 -7.11 10.79 14.29
CA GLN A 79 -7.45 12.19 14.60
C GLN A 79 -8.77 12.31 15.38
N ALA A 80 -9.80 11.53 15.03
CA ALA A 80 -11.06 11.52 15.78
C ALA A 80 -10.85 11.02 17.21
N LYS A 81 -10.00 10.01 17.42
CA LYS A 81 -9.66 9.53 18.76
C LYS A 81 -8.93 10.59 19.59
N SER A 82 -7.91 11.25 19.02
CA SER A 82 -7.21 12.35 19.69
C SER A 82 -8.09 13.58 19.91
N ALA A 83 -9.10 13.81 19.07
CA ALA A 83 -10.09 14.86 19.27
C ALA A 83 -11.10 14.51 20.39
N LEU A 84 -11.48 13.23 20.52
CA LEU A 84 -12.34 12.75 21.59
C LEU A 84 -11.64 12.83 22.95
N GLU A 85 -10.37 12.40 23.03
CA GLU A 85 -9.55 12.48 24.24
C GLU A 85 -9.39 13.93 24.73
N LYS A 86 -9.37 14.92 23.82
CA LYS A 86 -9.34 16.35 24.16
C LYS A 86 -10.70 16.95 24.58
N LEU A 87 -11.81 16.28 24.29
CA LEU A 87 -13.16 16.71 24.68
C LEU A 87 -13.58 16.13 26.03
N GLU A 88 -12.91 15.09 26.50
CA GLU A 88 -13.14 14.42 27.78
C GLU A 88 -12.21 14.91 28.92
N GLU A 89 -11.26 15.81 28.61
CA GLU A 89 -10.47 16.62 29.57
C GLU A 89 -11.18 17.93 29.94
#